data_AF-W5JSX0-F1
#
_entry.id   AF-W5JSX0-F1
#
_cell.length_a   1.000
_cell.length_b   1.000
_cell.length_c   1.000
_cell.angle_alpha   90.00
_cell.angle_beta   90.00
_cell.angle_gamma   90.00
#
_symmetry.space_group_name_H-M   'P 1'
#
loop_
_entity.id
_entity.type
_entity.pdbx_description
1 polymer ?
#
loop_
_entity_poly.entity_id
_entity_poly.type
_entity_poly.pdbx_seq_one_letter_code
_entity_poly.pdbx_strand_id
1 'polypeptide(L)'
;MRVEMNLDVQRCDEDIESRVAEFKQDSDKMHELNLFLDSVLEEAQKNAEVKLQDKMDEERPKNDCASVPDNVRAYAMKPSVVLSFLVWLCTQYMFRVIEGAMTMKQLTNSMDMMRGACAPKFKLDEVELHGLRKSVFPPDPDKELKCYTLCIAQMAGTMTKKGDISFSKTMAQIEAMLPPELKSMAKEALTSCKDIQLSYKDPCDKTYFSSKCAADHSPDSFMFP
;
A
#
# COMPACT_ATOMS: atom_id res chain seq x y z
N MET A 1 2.03 66.97 7.91
CA MET A 1 3.09 65.95 7.78
C MET A 1 2.54 64.83 6.91
N ARG A 2 3.16 64.61 5.75
CA ARG A 2 2.88 63.52 4.82
C ARG A 2 3.94 62.45 5.12
N VAL A 3 3.54 61.23 5.48
CA VAL A 3 4.47 60.10 5.64
C VAL A 3 4.11 59.10 4.56
N GLU A 4 5.01 58.95 3.60
CA GLU A 4 4.94 57.95 2.53
C GLU A 4 5.32 56.59 3.09
N MET A 5 4.57 55.56 2.73
CA MET A 5 4.93 54.17 2.99
C MET A 5 5.61 53.62 1.74
N ASN A 6 6.93 53.39 1.84
CA ASN A 6 7.68 52.60 0.86
C ASN A 6 7.36 51.12 1.04
N LEU A 7 7.08 50.44 -0.07
CA LEU A 7 6.79 49.02 -0.16
C LEU A 7 8.01 48.33 -0.79
N ASP A 8 8.88 47.76 0.04
CA ASP A 8 10.00 46.93 -0.46
C ASP A 8 9.52 45.48 -0.62
N VAL A 9 9.10 45.16 -1.85
CA VAL A 9 8.86 43.80 -2.34
C VAL A 9 10.19 43.26 -2.86
N GLN A 10 11.01 42.65 -1.99
CA GLN A 10 12.22 41.94 -2.45
C GLN A 10 12.83 41.03 -1.36
N ARG A 11 12.22 39.86 -1.06
CA ARG A 11 12.95 38.76 -0.39
C ARG A 11 12.22 37.40 -0.35
N CYS A 12 12.01 36.72 -1.48
CA CYS A 12 11.55 35.31 -1.45
C CYS A 12 12.25 34.36 -2.45
N ASP A 13 13.27 34.79 -3.21
CA ASP A 13 13.86 33.94 -4.25
C ASP A 13 15.05 33.06 -3.80
N GLU A 14 15.72 33.38 -2.69
CA GLU A 14 16.93 32.61 -2.26
C GLU A 14 16.62 31.27 -1.57
N ASP A 15 15.36 31.00 -1.19
CA ASP A 15 14.99 29.79 -0.43
C ASP A 15 14.53 28.62 -1.32
N ILE A 16 14.32 28.85 -2.62
CA ILE A 16 13.90 27.78 -3.56
C ILE A 16 15.13 27.04 -4.11
N GLU A 17 16.21 27.75 -4.44
CA GLU A 17 17.42 27.11 -4.98
C GLU A 17 18.09 26.17 -3.97
N SER A 18 18.10 26.53 -2.68
CA SER A 18 18.60 25.69 -1.59
C SER A 18 17.79 24.39 -1.45
N ARG A 19 16.45 24.50 -1.51
CA ARG A 19 15.54 23.35 -1.42
C ARG A 19 15.55 22.49 -2.68
N VAL A 20 15.75 23.09 -3.85
CA VAL A 20 15.95 22.37 -5.11
C VAL A 20 17.28 21.61 -5.10
N ALA A 21 18.34 22.18 -4.52
CA ALA A 21 19.62 21.49 -4.33
C ALA A 21 19.49 20.29 -3.37
N GLU A 22 18.71 20.43 -2.28
CA GLU A 22 18.42 19.35 -1.34
C GLU A 22 17.59 18.22 -1.99
N PHE A 23 16.60 18.55 -2.82
CA PHE A 23 15.84 17.58 -3.63
C PHE A 23 16.72 16.85 -4.66
N LYS A 24 17.68 17.55 -5.26
CA LYS A 24 18.60 16.97 -6.25
C LYS A 24 19.56 15.98 -5.59
N GLN A 25 20.01 16.28 -4.37
CA GLN A 25 20.79 15.37 -3.55
C GLN A 25 20.03 14.08 -3.19
N ASP A 26 18.71 14.13 -3.08
CA ASP A 26 17.86 12.95 -2.85
C ASP A 26 17.61 12.12 -4.14
N SER A 27 17.62 12.78 -5.31
CA SER A 27 17.57 12.10 -6.62
C SER A 27 18.85 11.33 -6.94
N ASP A 28 20.02 11.86 -6.56
CA ASP A 28 21.30 11.17 -6.77
C ASP A 28 21.44 9.96 -5.83
N LYS A 29 20.91 10.04 -4.61
CA LYS A 29 20.79 8.88 -3.69
C LYS A 29 19.85 7.79 -4.21
N MET A 30 18.80 8.17 -4.95
CA MET A 30 17.93 7.22 -5.64
C MET A 30 18.70 6.48 -6.76
N HIS A 31 19.65 7.12 -7.44
CA HIS A 31 20.48 6.45 -8.43
C HIS A 31 21.46 5.46 -7.78
N GLU A 32 22.08 5.85 -6.67
CA GLU A 32 22.98 4.98 -5.89
C GLU A 32 22.25 3.77 -5.30
N LEU A 33 21.00 3.96 -4.85
CA LEU A 33 20.15 2.88 -4.37
C LEU A 33 19.75 1.90 -5.48
N ASN A 34 19.48 2.40 -6.69
CA ASN A 34 19.19 1.55 -7.84
C ASN A 34 20.43 0.74 -8.27
N LEU A 35 21.61 1.34 -8.27
CA LEU A 35 22.87 0.63 -8.53
C LEU A 35 23.18 -0.44 -7.46
N PHE A 36 22.89 -0.15 -6.19
CA PHE A 36 23.01 -1.12 -5.12
C PHE A 36 22.00 -2.27 -5.32
N LEU A 37 20.75 -1.96 -5.69
CA LEU A 37 19.72 -2.97 -5.97
C LEU A 37 20.14 -3.87 -7.13
N ASP A 38 20.72 -3.31 -8.20
CA ASP A 38 21.22 -4.07 -9.35
C ASP A 38 22.38 -4.99 -8.95
N SER A 39 23.30 -4.53 -8.09
CA SER A 39 24.41 -5.36 -7.58
C SER A 39 23.94 -6.52 -6.71
N VAL A 40 22.94 -6.29 -5.85
CA VAL A 40 22.33 -7.32 -5.00
C VAL A 40 21.53 -8.31 -5.84
N LEU A 41 20.88 -7.83 -6.91
CA LEU A 41 20.15 -8.67 -7.84
C LEU A 41 21.09 -9.59 -8.64
N GLU A 42 22.23 -9.07 -9.08
CA GLU A 42 23.26 -9.85 -9.79
C GLU A 42 23.91 -10.91 -8.88
N GLU A 43 24.17 -10.58 -7.61
CA GLU A 43 24.71 -11.53 -6.62
C GLU A 43 23.67 -12.60 -6.23
N ALA A 44 22.39 -12.24 -6.16
CA ALA A 44 21.29 -13.19 -5.95
C ALA A 44 21.11 -14.14 -7.15
N GLN A 45 21.30 -13.66 -8.38
CA GLN A 45 21.27 -14.49 -9.59
C GLN A 45 22.42 -15.50 -9.60
N LYS A 46 23.64 -15.08 -9.24
CA LYS A 46 24.82 -15.98 -9.18
C LYS A 46 24.69 -17.06 -8.11
N ASN A 47 24.08 -16.74 -6.97
CA ASN A 47 23.80 -17.72 -5.91
C ASN A 47 22.69 -18.72 -6.27
N ALA A 48 21.82 -18.38 -7.22
CA ALA A 48 20.79 -19.28 -7.73
C ALA A 48 21.36 -20.31 -8.74
N GLU A 49 22.36 -19.93 -9.54
CA GLU A 49 23.05 -20.83 -10.47
C GLU A 49 23.86 -21.91 -9.74
N VAL A 50 24.52 -21.58 -8.63
CA VAL A 50 25.27 -22.56 -7.81
C VAL A 50 24.34 -23.61 -7.19
N LYS A 51 23.09 -23.24 -6.85
CA LYS A 51 22.08 -24.17 -6.29
C LYS A 51 21.44 -25.11 -7.32
N LEU A 52 21.61 -24.86 -8.61
CA LEU A 52 21.14 -25.74 -9.69
C LEU A 52 22.15 -26.85 -10.01
N GLN A 53 23.46 -26.60 -9.86
CA GLN A 53 24.50 -27.59 -10.14
C GLN A 53 24.54 -28.70 -9.07
N ASP A 54 24.32 -28.36 -7.80
CA ASP A 54 24.38 -29.30 -6.66
C ASP A 54 23.25 -30.35 -6.65
N LYS A 55 22.16 -30.12 -7.41
CA LYS A 55 21.03 -31.05 -7.51
C LYS A 55 21.14 -32.07 -8.65
N MET A 56 22.15 -31.97 -9.51
CA MET A 56 22.32 -32.88 -10.66
C MET A 56 23.28 -34.05 -10.42
N ASP A 57 23.98 -34.11 -9.29
CA ASP A 57 24.93 -35.19 -8.98
C ASP A 57 24.38 -36.33 -8.09
N GLU A 58 23.15 -36.20 -7.57
CA GLU A 58 22.56 -37.18 -6.62
C GLU A 58 21.36 -38.00 -7.19
N GLU A 59 21.19 -38.12 -8.50
CA GLU A 59 20.34 -39.18 -9.07
C GLU A 59 20.94 -39.76 -10.35
N ARG A 60 21.96 -40.59 -10.19
CA ARG A 60 22.42 -41.53 -11.23
C ARG A 60 21.75 -42.90 -11.02
N PRO A 61 20.70 -43.28 -11.77
CA PRO A 61 20.22 -44.65 -11.78
C PRO A 61 21.21 -45.54 -12.55
N LYS A 62 21.50 -46.71 -11.97
CA LYS A 62 22.33 -47.78 -12.57
C LYS A 62 21.59 -48.39 -13.77
N ASN A 63 22.36 -48.64 -14.82
CA ASN A 63 21.98 -49.37 -16.02
C ASN A 63 21.35 -50.72 -15.68
N ASP A 64 20.23 -51.04 -16.34
CA ASP A 64 19.97 -52.42 -16.78
C ASP A 64 19.25 -52.37 -18.14
N CYS A 65 19.76 -53.16 -19.08
CA CYS A 65 19.32 -53.19 -20.46
C CYS A 65 17.99 -53.94 -20.60
N ALA A 66 17.00 -53.31 -21.23
CA ALA A 66 15.89 -54.01 -21.87
C ALA A 66 15.45 -53.24 -23.13
N SER A 67 15.63 -53.89 -24.28
CA SER A 67 15.10 -53.49 -25.59
C SER A 67 13.56 -53.50 -25.62
N VAL A 68 12.95 -52.74 -26.56
CA VAL A 68 11.60 -52.85 -27.21
C VAL A 68 10.81 -51.51 -27.15
N PRO A 69 9.99 -51.10 -28.16
CA PRO A 69 10.21 -50.94 -29.60
C PRO A 69 9.92 -49.48 -30.08
N ASP A 70 10.25 -49.18 -31.34
CA ASP A 70 9.98 -47.91 -32.02
C ASP A 70 8.47 -47.67 -32.28
N ASN A 71 7.76 -46.95 -31.40
CA ASN A 71 6.59 -46.15 -31.78
C ASN A 71 6.16 -45.13 -30.72
N VAL A 72 6.88 -44.01 -30.59
CA VAL A 72 6.33 -42.81 -29.92
C VAL A 72 6.23 -41.70 -30.96
N ARG A 73 5.00 -41.49 -31.43
CA ARG A 73 4.64 -40.34 -32.25
C ARG A 73 4.91 -39.08 -31.41
N ALA A 74 6.04 -38.43 -31.66
CA ALA A 74 6.34 -37.12 -31.08
C ALA A 74 5.23 -36.14 -31.51
N TYR A 75 4.36 -35.76 -30.58
CA TYR A 75 3.44 -34.67 -30.80
C TYR A 75 4.26 -33.37 -30.80
N ALA A 76 4.74 -32.97 -31.97
CA ALA A 76 5.36 -31.67 -32.19
C ALA A 76 4.31 -30.56 -31.96
N MET A 77 4.25 -30.05 -30.74
CA MET A 77 3.38 -28.94 -30.39
C MET A 77 4.03 -27.64 -30.90
N LYS A 78 3.25 -26.80 -31.62
CA LYS A 78 3.77 -25.63 -32.34
C LYS A 78 4.49 -24.67 -31.36
N PRO A 79 5.65 -24.08 -31.74
CA PRO A 79 6.45 -23.22 -30.87
C PRO A 79 5.70 -21.99 -30.35
N SER A 80 4.69 -21.52 -31.09
CA SER A 80 3.82 -20.41 -30.66
C SER A 80 2.95 -20.74 -29.43
N VAL A 81 2.56 -22.01 -29.26
CA VAL A 81 1.78 -22.47 -28.11
C VAL A 81 2.68 -22.56 -26.87
N VAL A 82 3.89 -23.09 -27.03
CA VAL A 82 4.88 -23.19 -25.94
C VAL A 82 5.29 -21.81 -25.41
N LEU A 83 5.52 -20.83 -26.30
CA LEU A 83 5.86 -19.46 -25.90
C LEU A 83 4.70 -18.79 -25.13
N SER A 84 3.46 -19.04 -25.56
CA SER A 84 2.26 -18.53 -24.87
C SER A 84 2.08 -19.15 -23.48
N PHE A 85 2.35 -20.46 -23.34
CA PHE A 85 2.36 -21.12 -22.04
C PHE A 85 3.47 -20.59 -21.15
N LEU A 86 4.68 -20.35 -21.66
CA LEU A 86 5.79 -19.78 -20.87
C LEU A 86 5.50 -18.35 -20.41
N VAL A 87 4.94 -17.49 -21.26
CA VAL A 87 4.53 -16.13 -20.86
C VAL A 87 3.41 -16.16 -19.82
N TRP A 88 2.43 -17.05 -19.99
CA TRP A 88 1.36 -17.24 -19.00
C TRP A 88 1.91 -17.78 -17.68
N LEU A 89 2.82 -18.76 -17.71
CA LEU A 89 3.45 -19.34 -16.52
C LEU A 89 4.38 -18.34 -15.83
N CYS A 90 5.13 -17.51 -16.58
CA CYS A 90 5.92 -16.40 -16.05
C CYS A 90 5.03 -15.31 -15.44
N THR A 91 3.90 -14.96 -16.07
CA THR A 91 2.95 -13.98 -15.53
C THR A 91 2.31 -14.51 -14.24
N GLN A 92 1.98 -15.80 -14.19
CA GLN A 92 1.47 -16.48 -12.99
C GLN A 92 2.56 -16.61 -11.90
N TYR A 93 3.83 -16.75 -12.27
CA TYR A 93 4.96 -16.85 -11.34
C TYR A 93 5.33 -15.49 -10.74
N MET A 94 5.31 -14.40 -11.52
CA MET A 94 5.48 -13.04 -11.01
C MET A 94 4.35 -12.64 -10.05
N PHE A 95 3.14 -13.18 -10.23
CA PHE A 95 2.03 -13.01 -9.30
C PHE A 95 2.21 -13.73 -7.96
N ARG A 96 3.18 -14.65 -7.82
CA ARG A 96 3.47 -15.37 -6.57
C ARG A 96 4.40 -14.60 -5.62
N VAL A 97 4.85 -13.39 -6.00
CA VAL A 97 5.66 -12.50 -5.16
C VAL A 97 4.79 -11.37 -4.60
N ILE A 98 3.68 -11.70 -3.92
CA ILE A 98 2.94 -10.72 -3.11
C ILE A 98 2.46 -11.39 -1.81
N GLU A 99 3.41 -11.93 -1.04
CA GLU A 99 3.24 -12.06 0.41
C GLU A 99 4.18 -11.05 1.05
N GLY A 100 3.78 -9.78 0.98
CA GLY A 100 4.49 -8.67 1.59
C GLY A 100 3.47 -7.69 2.11
N ALA A 101 3.22 -7.75 3.42
CA ALA A 101 2.54 -6.66 4.09
C ALA A 101 3.23 -5.33 3.74
N MET A 102 2.46 -4.27 3.49
CA MET A 102 3.07 -3.01 3.07
C MET A 102 3.99 -2.47 4.16
N THR A 103 5.12 -1.91 3.74
CA THR A 103 6.00 -1.17 4.64
C THR A 103 5.28 0.05 5.21
N MET A 104 5.71 0.54 6.38
CA MET A 104 5.14 1.77 6.97
C MET A 104 5.17 2.98 6.02
N LYS A 105 6.21 3.09 5.19
CA LYS A 105 6.32 4.14 4.18
C LYS A 105 5.27 3.99 3.07
N GLN A 106 5.04 2.78 2.58
CA GLN A 106 4.00 2.50 1.57
C GLN A 106 2.59 2.72 2.12
N LEU A 107 2.36 2.33 3.38
CA LEU A 107 1.09 2.59 4.07
C LEU A 107 0.84 4.10 4.16
N THR A 108 1.82 4.87 4.64
CA THR A 108 1.71 6.34 4.78
C THR A 108 1.47 7.02 3.43
N ASN A 109 2.20 6.65 2.39
CA ASN A 109 2.00 7.19 1.04
C ASN A 109 0.59 6.86 0.49
N SER A 110 0.09 5.67 0.78
CA SER A 110 -1.26 5.25 0.38
C SER A 110 -2.33 6.07 1.10
N MET A 111 -2.11 6.35 2.39
CA MET A 111 -2.97 7.25 3.18
C MET A 111 -2.96 8.67 2.61
N ASP A 112 -1.80 9.22 2.27
CA ASP A 112 -1.67 10.55 1.68
C ASP A 112 -2.36 10.66 0.31
N MET A 113 -2.32 9.59 -0.49
CA MET A 113 -3.06 9.51 -1.75
C MET A 113 -4.59 9.57 -1.52
N MET A 114 -5.11 8.81 -0.55
CA MET A 114 -6.54 8.84 -0.23
C MET A 114 -6.95 10.22 0.29
N ARG A 115 -6.14 10.83 1.15
CA ARG A 115 -6.34 12.20 1.64
C ARG A 115 -6.40 13.20 0.49
N GLY A 116 -5.43 13.16 -0.42
CA GLY A 116 -5.37 14.05 -1.58
C GLY A 116 -6.57 13.90 -2.52
N ALA A 117 -7.17 12.71 -2.59
CA ALA A 117 -8.36 12.45 -3.42
C ALA A 117 -9.69 12.82 -2.74
N CYS A 118 -9.73 12.85 -1.40
CA CYS A 118 -10.96 13.12 -0.65
C CYS A 118 -11.03 14.53 -0.07
N ALA A 119 -9.94 15.06 0.51
CA ALA A 119 -9.94 16.35 1.19
C ALA A 119 -10.42 17.51 0.30
N PRO A 120 -10.04 17.62 -0.99
CA PRO A 120 -10.50 18.74 -1.84
C PRO A 120 -12.00 18.77 -2.12
N LYS A 121 -12.75 17.70 -1.80
CA LYS A 121 -14.20 17.63 -2.00
C LYS A 121 -14.99 18.31 -0.90
N PHE A 122 -14.32 18.68 0.19
CA PHE A 122 -14.93 19.14 1.42
C PHE A 122 -14.23 20.42 1.90
N LYS A 123 -14.93 21.25 2.68
CA LYS A 123 -14.35 22.47 3.26
C LYS A 123 -13.73 22.19 4.63
N LEU A 124 -12.58 21.51 4.64
CA LEU A 124 -11.93 21.04 5.87
C LEU A 124 -10.80 21.97 6.30
N ASP A 125 -10.60 22.11 7.60
CA ASP A 125 -9.41 22.73 8.16
C ASP A 125 -8.22 21.73 8.10
N GLU A 126 -7.04 22.23 7.76
CA GLU A 126 -5.83 21.42 7.71
C GLU A 126 -5.48 20.85 9.09
N VAL A 127 -5.77 21.58 10.16
CA VAL A 127 -5.54 21.17 11.56
C VAL A 127 -6.38 19.94 11.91
N GLU A 128 -7.65 19.91 11.51
CA GLU A 128 -8.53 18.76 11.76
C GLU A 128 -8.03 17.53 11.01
N LEU A 129 -7.67 17.70 9.73
CA LEU A 129 -7.10 16.63 8.93
C LEU A 129 -5.81 16.08 9.57
N HIS A 130 -4.91 16.94 10.05
CA HIS A 130 -3.66 16.51 10.70
C HIS A 130 -3.93 15.84 12.05
N GLY A 131 -4.99 16.26 12.74
CA GLY A 131 -5.51 15.59 13.94
C GLY A 131 -5.93 14.16 13.65
N LEU A 132 -6.73 13.93 12.60
CA LEU A 132 -7.19 12.59 12.20
C LEU A 132 -6.03 11.62 11.96
N ARG A 133 -4.94 12.09 11.32
CA ARG A 133 -3.74 11.27 11.09
C ARG A 133 -3.09 10.77 12.38
N LYS A 134 -3.25 11.52 13.48
CA LYS A 134 -2.72 11.23 14.81
C LYS A 134 -3.78 10.68 15.76
N SER A 135 -4.86 10.08 15.25
CA SER A 135 -5.96 9.54 16.05
C SER A 135 -6.73 10.57 16.89
N VAL A 136 -6.63 11.86 16.57
CA VAL A 136 -7.38 12.91 17.25
C VAL A 136 -8.66 13.20 16.48
N PHE A 137 -9.77 12.66 16.98
CA PHE A 137 -11.12 12.88 16.43
C PHE A 137 -11.89 13.87 17.32
N PRO A 138 -12.24 15.08 16.82
CA PRO A 138 -13.07 16.02 17.55
C PRO A 138 -14.40 15.39 18.04
N PRO A 139 -14.90 15.74 19.24
CA PRO A 139 -16.17 15.22 19.74
C PRO A 139 -17.37 15.74 18.95
N ASP A 140 -17.30 16.99 18.48
CA ASP A 140 -18.37 17.68 17.74
C ASP A 140 -17.89 18.06 16.33
N PRO A 141 -17.70 17.08 15.42
CA PRO A 141 -17.25 17.35 14.07
C PRO A 141 -18.35 18.01 13.24
N ASP A 142 -17.93 18.85 12.30
CA ASP A 142 -18.85 19.35 11.28
C ASP A 142 -19.27 18.24 10.30
N LYS A 143 -20.22 18.56 9.41
CA LYS A 143 -20.69 17.57 8.43
C LYS A 143 -19.61 17.24 7.39
N GLU A 144 -18.76 18.20 7.06
CA GLU A 144 -17.71 18.05 6.04
C GLU A 144 -16.68 17.00 6.48
N LEU A 145 -16.18 17.08 7.72
CA LEU A 145 -15.21 16.15 8.30
C LEU A 145 -15.79 14.73 8.43
N LYS A 146 -17.07 14.61 8.79
CA LYS A 146 -17.75 13.31 8.81
C LYS A 146 -17.90 12.71 7.42
N CYS A 147 -18.21 13.52 6.42
CA CYS A 147 -18.34 13.01 5.05
C CYS A 147 -16.97 12.78 4.37
N TYR A 148 -15.91 13.43 4.85
CA TYR A 148 -14.54 13.08 4.51
C TYR A 148 -14.21 11.65 4.92
N THR A 149 -14.54 11.24 6.15
CA THR A 149 -14.30 9.84 6.58
C THR A 149 -15.09 8.83 5.73
N LEU A 150 -16.28 9.20 5.26
CA LEU A 150 -17.05 8.40 4.32
C LEU A 150 -16.35 8.26 2.97
N CYS A 151 -15.81 9.36 2.42
CA CYS A 151 -15.07 9.33 1.16
C CYS A 151 -13.88 8.36 1.25
N ILE A 152 -13.13 8.42 2.35
CA ILE A 152 -12.01 7.51 2.61
C ILE A 152 -12.49 6.06 2.70
N ALA A 153 -13.56 5.79 3.46
CA ALA A 153 -14.11 4.44 3.58
C ALA A 153 -14.58 3.86 2.23
N GLN A 154 -15.16 4.71 1.37
CA GLN A 154 -15.54 4.34 0.00
C GLN A 154 -14.32 4.05 -0.87
N MET A 155 -13.28 4.89 -0.82
CA MET A 155 -12.02 4.67 -1.54
C MET A 155 -11.32 3.40 -1.11
N ALA A 156 -11.29 3.10 0.19
CA ALA A 156 -10.76 1.87 0.74
C ALA A 156 -11.62 0.64 0.43
N GLY A 157 -12.78 0.81 -0.23
CA GLY A 157 -13.67 -0.28 -0.60
C GLY A 157 -14.39 -0.95 0.58
N THR A 158 -14.34 -0.35 1.78
CA THR A 158 -14.85 -0.93 3.03
C THR A 158 -16.36 -0.78 3.19
N MET A 159 -16.99 0.07 2.37
CA MET A 159 -18.43 0.29 2.40
C MET A 159 -19.22 -0.78 1.63
N THR A 160 -20.43 -1.05 2.11
CA THR A 160 -21.46 -1.79 1.38
C THR A 160 -22.22 -0.86 0.44
N LYS A 161 -22.96 -1.43 -0.52
CA LYS A 161 -23.86 -0.66 -1.40
C LYS A 161 -24.99 0.06 -0.64
N LYS A 162 -25.27 -0.35 0.60
CA LYS A 162 -26.31 0.23 1.46
C LYS A 162 -25.81 1.41 2.30
N GLY A 163 -24.50 1.73 2.22
CA GLY A 163 -23.90 2.78 3.05
C GLY A 163 -23.52 2.34 4.45
N ASP A 164 -23.48 1.03 4.72
CA ASP A 164 -22.95 0.45 5.96
C ASP A 164 -21.47 0.06 5.79
N ILE A 165 -20.70 0.09 6.87
CA ILE A 165 -19.32 -0.41 6.92
C ILE A 165 -19.34 -1.93 6.95
N SER A 166 -18.65 -2.55 6.01
CA SER A 166 -18.55 -4.01 5.91
C SER A 166 -17.40 -4.53 6.77
N PHE A 167 -17.73 -5.31 7.80
CA PHE A 167 -16.75 -5.96 8.66
C PHE A 167 -15.76 -6.82 7.86
N SER A 168 -16.27 -7.69 6.97
CA SER A 168 -15.42 -8.60 6.18
C SER A 168 -14.50 -7.87 5.22
N LYS A 169 -14.98 -6.82 4.53
CA LYS A 169 -14.12 -6.03 3.64
C LYS A 169 -13.08 -5.23 4.40
N THR A 170 -13.45 -4.65 5.55
CA THR A 170 -12.50 -3.90 6.39
C THR A 170 -11.42 -4.83 6.93
N MET A 171 -11.80 -6.04 7.37
CA MET A 171 -10.86 -7.09 7.80
C MET A 171 -9.88 -7.46 6.68
N ALA A 172 -10.38 -7.64 5.45
CA ALA A 172 -9.54 -7.93 4.29
C ALA A 172 -8.60 -6.78 3.95
N GLN A 173 -9.06 -5.52 4.08
CA GLN A 173 -8.22 -4.35 3.84
C GLN A 173 -7.12 -4.20 4.89
N ILE A 174 -7.42 -4.50 6.16
CA ILE A 174 -6.40 -4.57 7.22
C ILE A 174 -5.33 -5.61 6.87
N GLU A 175 -5.73 -6.79 6.41
CA GLU A 175 -4.78 -7.83 6.02
C GLU A 175 -3.91 -7.45 4.82
N ALA A 176 -4.50 -6.78 3.83
CA ALA A 176 -3.80 -6.39 2.62
C ALA A 176 -2.86 -5.18 2.83
N MET A 177 -3.27 -4.22 3.67
CA MET A 177 -2.58 -2.93 3.75
C MET A 177 -1.70 -2.74 4.97
N LEU A 178 -2.05 -3.30 6.13
CA LEU A 178 -1.30 -3.01 7.35
C LEU A 178 -0.06 -3.92 7.46
N PRO A 179 1.05 -3.39 7.99
CA PRO A 179 2.20 -4.20 8.36
C PRO A 179 1.84 -5.17 9.51
N PRO A 180 2.53 -6.31 9.65
CA PRO A 180 2.13 -7.39 10.54
C PRO A 180 1.96 -6.95 12.01
N GLU A 181 2.75 -5.98 12.46
CA GLU A 181 2.78 -5.47 13.82
C GLU A 181 1.50 -4.70 14.19
N LEU A 182 0.82 -4.09 13.20
CA LEU A 182 -0.39 -3.30 13.41
C LEU A 182 -1.68 -4.10 13.17
N LYS A 183 -1.59 -5.25 12.49
CA LYS A 183 -2.75 -6.04 12.09
C LYS A 183 -3.58 -6.51 13.29
N SER A 184 -2.95 -7.07 14.33
CA SER A 184 -3.71 -7.65 15.45
C SER A 184 -4.58 -6.59 16.14
N MET A 185 -3.99 -5.45 16.49
CA MET A 185 -4.70 -4.36 17.15
C MET A 185 -5.78 -3.75 16.25
N ALA A 186 -5.51 -3.56 14.96
CA ALA A 186 -6.52 -3.05 14.03
C ALA A 186 -7.73 -3.99 13.91
N LYS A 187 -7.52 -5.32 13.92
CA LYS A 187 -8.61 -6.30 13.91
C LYS A 187 -9.41 -6.31 15.21
N GLU A 188 -8.74 -6.14 16.34
CA GLU A 188 -9.39 -6.05 17.65
C GLU A 188 -10.24 -4.78 17.76
N ALA A 189 -9.70 -3.63 17.34
CA ALA A 189 -10.44 -2.38 17.24
C ALA A 189 -11.67 -2.52 16.33
N LEU A 190 -11.51 -3.12 15.14
CA LEU A 190 -12.62 -3.37 14.24
C LEU A 190 -13.69 -4.27 14.88
N THR A 191 -13.28 -5.30 15.62
CA THR A 191 -14.21 -6.22 16.31
C THR A 191 -14.97 -5.52 17.43
N SER A 192 -14.29 -4.66 18.18
CA SER A 192 -14.87 -3.88 19.28
C SER A 192 -15.83 -2.79 18.78
N CYS A 193 -15.54 -2.20 17.61
CA CYS A 193 -16.28 -1.06 17.08
C CYS A 193 -17.33 -1.42 16.01
N LYS A 194 -17.48 -2.70 15.64
CA LYS A 194 -18.33 -3.14 14.51
C LYS A 194 -19.79 -2.68 14.58
N ASP A 195 -20.32 -2.52 15.79
CA ASP A 195 -21.73 -2.22 16.05
C ASP A 195 -22.00 -0.71 16.25
N ILE A 196 -20.95 0.13 16.33
CA ILE A 196 -21.09 1.59 16.53
C ILE A 196 -21.95 2.22 15.42
N GLN A 197 -21.72 1.81 14.18
CA GLN A 197 -22.49 2.28 13.02
C GLN A 197 -24.00 2.04 13.13
N LEU A 198 -24.46 1.07 13.93
CA LEU A 198 -25.90 0.77 14.07
C LEU A 198 -26.65 1.89 14.81
N SER A 199 -25.94 2.72 15.57
CA SER A 199 -26.50 3.86 16.29
C SER A 199 -26.78 5.06 15.39
N TYR A 200 -26.30 5.03 14.14
CA TYR A 200 -26.36 6.16 13.21
C TYR A 200 -27.10 5.79 11.93
N LYS A 201 -27.86 6.73 11.38
CA LYS A 201 -28.56 6.56 10.09
C LYS A 201 -27.74 7.09 8.92
N ASP A 202 -27.12 8.25 9.10
CA ASP A 202 -26.29 8.90 8.08
C ASP A 202 -24.98 8.13 7.86
N PRO A 203 -24.62 7.72 6.64
CA PRO A 203 -23.34 7.09 6.33
C PRO A 203 -22.10 7.91 6.75
N CYS A 204 -22.19 9.24 6.72
CA CYS A 204 -21.10 10.11 7.20
C CYS A 204 -20.90 9.92 8.71
N ASP A 205 -21.99 9.92 9.49
CA ASP A 205 -21.93 9.66 10.93
C ASP A 205 -21.42 8.24 11.23
N LYS A 206 -21.93 7.24 10.50
CA LYS A 206 -21.51 5.83 10.66
C LYS A 206 -20.00 5.69 10.54
N THR A 207 -19.41 6.26 9.49
CA THR A 207 -17.97 6.16 9.23
C THR A 207 -17.18 6.96 10.24
N TYR A 208 -17.57 8.19 10.53
CA TYR A 208 -16.84 9.04 11.48
C TYR A 208 -16.79 8.41 12.87
N PHE A 209 -17.93 8.04 13.44
CA PHE A 209 -17.97 7.53 14.81
C PHE A 209 -17.38 6.13 14.94
N SER A 210 -17.42 5.31 13.87
CA SER A 210 -16.73 4.02 13.87
C SER A 210 -15.21 4.20 13.79
N SER A 211 -14.71 5.13 12.98
CA SER A 211 -13.29 5.47 12.92
C SER A 211 -12.81 6.11 14.23
N LYS A 212 -13.62 6.97 14.85
CA LYS A 212 -13.35 7.51 16.19
C LYS A 212 -13.28 6.40 17.24
N CYS A 213 -14.20 5.43 17.23
CA CYS A 213 -14.14 4.30 18.15
C CYS A 213 -12.82 3.51 18.00
N ALA A 214 -12.37 3.29 16.76
CA ALA A 214 -11.10 2.60 16.52
C ALA A 214 -9.90 3.42 17.02
N ALA A 215 -9.93 4.74 16.84
CA ALA A 215 -8.93 5.66 17.38
C ALA A 215 -8.93 5.67 18.92
N ASP A 216 -10.10 5.71 19.56
CA ASP A 216 -10.23 5.68 21.02
C ASP A 216 -9.80 4.31 21.61
N HIS A 217 -9.95 3.22 20.83
CA HIS A 217 -9.50 1.88 21.23
C HIS A 217 -7.98 1.70 21.12
N SER A 218 -7.31 2.38 20.19
CA SER A 218 -5.88 2.24 19.94
C SER A 218 -5.21 3.58 19.56
N PRO A 219 -5.18 4.55 20.49
CA PRO A 219 -4.79 5.93 20.20
C PRO A 219 -3.33 6.07 19.74
N ASP A 220 -2.45 5.20 20.22
CA ASP A 220 -1.01 5.28 19.93
C ASP A 220 -0.63 4.71 18.55
N SER A 221 -1.50 3.91 17.94
CA SER A 221 -1.18 3.15 16.71
C SER A 221 -2.15 3.40 15.56
N PHE A 222 -3.38 3.81 15.85
CA PHE A 222 -4.34 4.10 14.81
C PHE A 222 -3.86 5.30 14.00
N MET A 223 -4.10 5.25 12.69
CA MET A 223 -3.77 6.33 11.76
C MET A 223 -4.91 6.42 10.77
N PHE A 224 -5.38 7.63 10.53
CA PHE A 224 -6.40 7.89 9.52
C PHE A 224 -5.80 8.67 8.34
N PRO A 225 -6.18 8.35 7.09
CA PRO A 225 -5.78 9.11 5.91
C PRO A 225 -5.97 10.63 6.04
#